data_AF-A0A954GP31-F1
#
_entry.id   AF-A0A954GP31-F1
#
_cell.length_a   1.000
_cell.length_b   1.000
_cell.length_c   1.000
_cell.angle_alpha   90.00
_cell.angle_beta   90.00
_cell.angle_gamma   90.00
#
_symmetry.space_group_name_H-M   'P 1'
#
loop_
_entity.id
_entity.type
_entity.pdbx_description
1 polymer ?
#
loop_
_entity_poly.entity_id
_entity_poly.type
_entity_poly.pdbx_seq_one_letter_code
_entity_poly.pdbx_strand_id
1 'polypeptide(L)'
;MASYREHVTFSSLLGVGYGALAVFGAGYTPQQGLLAGCLAGIGGMLPDLDLPTGKPGKEIFSLTAAVAPLILVGRVLKAFQLPNDAETTMLCVVVMYLAIRYGMAALVARFSSHRGMFHSIPALIIAGELVYLGYPSGLTTVKLLMGGGVAIGFLSHLILDEIWSIRWNGVVPDLKKSSGTAMKFVGEKFVPNALTFAILATASFFVLDEAGLLTRPGDASSNMAEESAPQEATSDAPLLRQATLPEEFLDAPATSLGAPHAEMQTPDVLLPTETELGAPSPSTPPLFQPTPATRPVPAPTTIPEPTPSLENVFSVPRPSRTVEQPTPIAPEPMPQQPIVPMQIPMNGGSPDLRQL
;
A
#
# COMPACT_ATOMS: atom_id res chain seq x y z
N MET A 1 -10.09 -1.84 -16.94
CA MET A 1 -9.85 -0.56 -16.24
C MET A 1 -11.17 -0.02 -15.82
N ALA A 2 -11.44 -0.25 -14.55
CA ALA A 2 -12.35 0.56 -13.76
C ALA A 2 -11.76 1.99 -13.68
N SER A 3 -12.52 2.97 -13.20
CA SER A 3 -11.93 4.27 -12.92
C SER A 3 -10.99 4.21 -11.71
N TYR A 4 -9.98 5.08 -11.67
CA TYR A 4 -9.09 5.22 -10.50
C TYR A 4 -9.89 5.36 -9.19
N ARG A 5 -11.04 6.07 -9.23
CA ARG A 5 -11.93 6.23 -8.08
C ARG A 5 -12.60 4.93 -7.65
N GLU A 6 -12.99 4.07 -8.60
CA GLU A 6 -13.53 2.73 -8.29
C GLU A 6 -12.47 1.86 -7.61
N HIS A 7 -11.25 1.82 -8.16
CA HIS A 7 -10.13 1.08 -7.56
C HIS A 7 -9.85 1.57 -6.12
N VAL A 8 -9.67 2.89 -5.92
CA VAL A 8 -9.42 3.48 -4.58
C VAL A 8 -10.54 3.14 -3.60
N THR A 9 -11.80 3.27 -4.01
CA THR A 9 -12.95 3.03 -3.13
C THR A 9 -13.07 1.55 -2.78
N PHE A 10 -12.95 0.65 -3.76
CA PHE A 10 -13.08 -0.79 -3.55
C PHE A 10 -11.96 -1.36 -2.68
N SER A 11 -10.71 -1.00 -2.97
CA SER A 11 -9.55 -1.44 -2.16
C SER A 11 -9.59 -0.87 -0.74
N SER A 12 -10.04 0.38 -0.55
CA SER A 12 -10.18 0.97 0.79
C SER A 12 -11.27 0.28 1.62
N LEU A 13 -12.43 -0.01 1.03
CA LEU A 13 -13.51 -0.76 1.70
C LEU A 13 -13.08 -2.19 2.02
N LEU A 14 -12.41 -2.87 1.08
CA LEU A 14 -11.81 -4.19 1.30
C LEU A 14 -10.75 -4.15 2.40
N GLY A 15 -9.94 -3.09 2.48
CA GLY A 15 -8.96 -2.90 3.53
C GLY A 15 -9.58 -2.73 4.92
N VAL A 16 -10.67 -1.97 5.04
CA VAL A 16 -11.46 -1.89 6.29
C VAL A 16 -11.99 -3.27 6.68
N GLY A 17 -12.55 -4.02 5.73
CA GLY A 17 -13.03 -5.39 5.96
C GLY A 17 -11.91 -6.35 6.40
N TYR A 18 -10.75 -6.29 5.74
CA TYR A 18 -9.58 -7.12 6.06
C TYR A 18 -9.03 -6.81 7.44
N GLY A 19 -8.88 -5.53 7.79
CA GLY A 19 -8.43 -5.10 9.12
C GLY A 19 -9.41 -5.50 10.23
N ALA A 20 -10.72 -5.34 9.99
CA ALA A 20 -11.75 -5.78 10.93
C ALA A 20 -11.74 -7.31 11.12
N LEU A 21 -11.61 -8.08 10.04
CA LEU A 21 -11.51 -9.54 10.09
C LEU A 21 -10.24 -9.99 10.84
N ALA A 22 -9.12 -9.30 10.68
CA ALA A 22 -7.90 -9.58 11.42
C ALA A 22 -8.10 -9.42 12.94
N VAL A 23 -8.73 -8.32 13.39
CA VAL A 23 -8.98 -8.08 14.82
C VAL A 23 -10.02 -9.05 15.37
N PHE A 24 -11.22 -9.06 14.79
CA PHE A 24 -12.38 -9.75 15.38
C PHE A 24 -12.49 -11.23 15.00
N GLY A 25 -11.95 -11.64 13.85
CA GLY A 25 -12.00 -13.03 13.37
C GLY A 25 -10.74 -13.83 13.64
N ALA A 26 -9.56 -13.19 13.67
CA ALA A 26 -8.27 -13.85 13.84
C ALA A 26 -7.48 -13.43 15.11
N GLY A 27 -8.03 -12.53 15.94
CA GLY A 27 -7.46 -12.18 17.24
C GLY A 27 -6.18 -11.33 17.20
N TYR A 28 -5.87 -10.69 16.06
CA TYR A 28 -4.75 -9.74 15.99
C TYR A 28 -5.05 -8.47 16.78
N THR A 29 -4.00 -7.75 17.20
CA THR A 29 -4.18 -6.47 17.91
C THR A 29 -4.86 -5.42 17.02
N PRO A 30 -5.61 -4.45 17.58
CA PRO A 30 -6.23 -3.37 16.81
C PRO A 30 -5.24 -2.60 15.91
N GLN A 31 -4.00 -2.41 16.39
CA GLN A 31 -2.93 -1.76 15.64
C GLN A 31 -2.47 -2.60 14.44
N GLN A 32 -2.33 -3.92 14.62
CA GLN A 32 -1.99 -4.83 13.52
C GLN A 32 -3.10 -4.89 12.47
N GLY A 33 -4.36 -4.99 12.89
CA GLY A 33 -5.50 -4.97 11.97
C GLY A 33 -5.64 -3.65 11.21
N LEU A 34 -5.48 -2.51 11.89
CA LEU A 34 -5.49 -1.20 11.24
C LEU A 34 -4.38 -1.06 10.19
N LEU A 35 -3.14 -1.40 10.55
CA LEU A 35 -2.01 -1.34 9.61
C LEU A 35 -2.21 -2.30 8.42
N ALA A 36 -2.68 -3.53 8.67
CA ALA A 36 -2.97 -4.50 7.63
C ALA A 36 -4.09 -4.03 6.68
N GLY A 37 -5.12 -3.36 7.21
CA GLY A 37 -6.19 -2.77 6.42
C GLY A 37 -5.73 -1.58 5.58
N CYS A 38 -4.91 -0.68 6.15
CA CYS A 38 -4.27 0.41 5.39
C CYS A 38 -3.38 -0.14 4.27
N LEU A 39 -2.57 -1.17 4.56
CA LEU A 39 -1.72 -1.85 3.58
C LEU A 39 -2.55 -2.52 2.48
N ALA A 40 -3.69 -3.13 2.79
CA ALA A 40 -4.59 -3.68 1.77
C ALA A 40 -5.19 -2.59 0.86
N GLY A 41 -5.60 -1.45 1.42
CA GLY A 41 -6.05 -0.29 0.62
C GLY A 41 -4.96 0.23 -0.33
N ILE A 42 -3.75 0.43 0.18
CA ILE A 42 -2.58 0.85 -0.61
C ILE A 42 -2.20 -0.22 -1.65
N GLY A 43 -2.28 -1.50 -1.27
CA GLY A 43 -1.94 -2.64 -2.12
C GLY A 43 -2.77 -2.69 -3.40
N GLY A 44 -4.05 -2.31 -3.33
CA GLY A 44 -4.89 -2.17 -4.51
C GLY A 44 -4.48 -1.06 -5.48
N MET A 45 -3.65 -0.10 -5.06
CA MET A 45 -3.13 0.97 -5.93
C MET A 45 -1.79 0.62 -6.57
N LEU A 46 -1.07 -0.38 -6.06
CA LEU A 46 0.25 -0.76 -6.56
C LEU A 46 0.30 -1.15 -8.06
N PRO A 47 -0.70 -1.79 -8.68
CA PRO A 47 -0.64 -2.13 -10.12
C PRO A 47 -0.50 -0.89 -11.02
N ASP A 48 -1.14 0.22 -10.65
CA ASP A 48 -1.16 1.47 -11.41
C ASP A 48 0.20 2.21 -11.42
N LEU A 49 1.20 1.71 -10.68
CA LEU A 49 2.60 2.16 -10.78
C LEU A 49 3.20 1.94 -12.19
N ASP A 50 2.56 1.16 -13.06
CA ASP A 50 2.90 1.00 -14.49
C ASP A 50 2.89 2.36 -15.25
N LEU A 51 2.16 3.38 -14.76
CA LEU A 51 1.91 4.66 -15.47
C LEU A 51 2.43 5.91 -14.73
N PRO A 52 3.75 6.03 -14.48
CA PRO A 52 4.35 7.11 -13.68
C PRO A 52 4.20 8.53 -14.26
N THR A 53 3.83 8.70 -15.53
CA THR A 53 3.78 10.02 -16.18
C THR A 53 2.47 10.78 -15.92
N GLY A 54 1.36 10.07 -15.67
CA GLY A 54 0.05 10.65 -15.38
C GLY A 54 -0.07 11.23 -13.96
N LYS A 55 -1.10 12.05 -13.70
CA LYS A 55 -1.38 12.56 -12.34
C LYS A 55 -1.60 11.43 -11.32
N PRO A 56 -2.47 10.41 -11.58
CA PRO A 56 -2.70 9.33 -10.61
C PRO A 56 -1.43 8.53 -10.33
N GLY A 57 -0.67 8.12 -11.36
CA GLY A 57 0.61 7.42 -11.16
C GLY A 57 1.59 8.23 -10.33
N LYS A 58 1.71 9.55 -10.56
CA LYS A 58 2.52 10.43 -9.71
C LYS A 58 2.04 10.51 -8.26
N GLU A 59 0.75 10.40 -7.99
CA GLU A 59 0.20 10.36 -6.63
C GLU A 59 0.50 9.02 -5.95
N ILE A 60 0.30 7.90 -6.65
CA ILE A 60 0.58 6.56 -6.13
C ILE A 60 2.08 6.40 -5.84
N PHE A 61 2.97 6.85 -6.73
CA PHE A 61 4.41 6.88 -6.44
C PHE A 61 4.77 7.77 -5.23
N SER A 62 4.02 8.84 -4.92
CA SER A 62 4.24 9.61 -3.68
C SER A 62 3.87 8.78 -2.45
N LEU A 63 2.74 8.08 -2.51
CA LEU A 63 2.22 7.26 -1.43
C LEU A 63 3.13 6.05 -1.16
N THR A 64 3.55 5.33 -2.21
CA THR A 64 4.55 4.26 -2.11
C THR A 64 5.88 4.78 -1.57
N ALA A 65 6.37 5.94 -2.04
CA ALA A 65 7.59 6.54 -1.52
C ALA A 65 7.49 6.98 -0.05
N ALA A 66 6.30 7.34 0.45
CA ALA A 66 6.09 7.68 1.86
C ALA A 66 5.99 6.43 2.76
N VAL A 67 5.31 5.38 2.31
CA VAL A 67 5.01 4.20 3.13
C VAL A 67 6.12 3.14 3.09
N ALA A 68 6.71 2.87 1.92
CA ALA A 68 7.70 1.81 1.77
C ALA A 68 8.95 2.00 2.65
N PRO A 69 9.52 3.22 2.83
CA PRO A 69 10.64 3.41 3.76
C PRO A 69 10.29 3.08 5.21
N LEU A 70 9.07 3.35 5.67
CA LEU A 70 8.65 3.05 7.05
C LEU A 70 8.60 1.54 7.32
N ILE A 71 8.31 0.74 6.30
CA ILE A 71 8.38 -0.72 6.35
C ILE A 71 9.83 -1.20 6.28
N LEU A 72 10.61 -0.66 5.34
CA LEU A 72 11.90 -1.21 4.93
C LEU A 72 13.11 -0.69 5.72
N VAL A 73 13.03 0.45 6.42
CA VAL A 73 14.20 1.11 7.02
C VAL A 73 15.00 0.18 7.95
N GLY A 74 14.35 -0.58 8.82
CA GLY A 74 15.04 -1.53 9.71
C GLY A 74 15.81 -2.64 8.97
N ARG A 75 15.31 -3.06 7.80
CA ARG A 75 16.01 -4.02 6.92
C ARG A 75 17.19 -3.37 6.22
N VAL A 76 17.03 -2.13 5.74
CA VAL A 76 18.09 -1.37 5.07
C VAL A 76 19.25 -1.06 6.02
N LEU A 77 18.97 -0.55 7.23
CA LEU A 77 20.00 -0.30 8.24
C LEU A 77 20.81 -1.56 8.55
N LYS A 78 20.14 -2.71 8.76
CA LYS A 78 20.80 -4.01 8.97
C LYS A 78 21.63 -4.45 7.76
N ALA A 79 21.10 -4.31 6.55
CA ALA A 79 21.74 -4.75 5.31
C ALA A 79 23.01 -3.96 4.97
N PHE A 80 23.08 -2.68 5.34
CA PHE A 80 24.25 -1.81 5.16
C PHE A 80 25.12 -1.64 6.42
N GLN A 81 24.83 -2.39 7.50
CA GLN A 81 25.50 -2.30 8.81
C GLN A 81 25.53 -0.86 9.38
N LEU A 82 24.47 -0.09 9.09
CA LEU A 82 24.35 1.28 9.56
C LEU A 82 23.88 1.33 11.03
N PRO A 83 24.32 2.33 11.81
CA PRO A 83 23.79 2.59 13.14
C PRO A 83 22.27 2.77 13.15
N ASN A 84 21.62 2.30 14.22
CA ASN A 84 20.18 2.45 14.45
C ASN A 84 19.90 3.60 15.43
N ASP A 85 20.55 4.74 15.21
CA ASP A 85 20.25 6.01 15.89
C ASP A 85 19.16 6.79 15.13
N ALA A 86 18.61 7.83 15.77
CA ALA A 86 17.52 8.61 15.21
C ALA A 86 17.91 9.42 13.96
N GLU A 87 19.13 9.97 13.92
CA GLU A 87 19.61 10.83 12.83
C GLU A 87 19.87 10.01 11.56
N THR A 88 20.58 8.88 11.70
CA THR A 88 20.81 7.90 10.63
C THR A 88 19.48 7.32 10.12
N THR A 89 18.55 7.00 11.02
CA THR A 89 17.22 6.48 10.63
C THR A 89 16.41 7.52 9.84
N MET A 90 16.34 8.78 10.31
CA MET A 90 15.64 9.85 9.61
C MET A 90 16.26 10.13 8.24
N LEU A 91 17.60 10.21 8.17
CA LEU A 91 18.30 10.43 6.90
C LEU A 91 18.07 9.26 5.92
N CYS A 92 18.12 8.02 6.40
CA CYS A 92 17.82 6.83 5.60
C CYS A 92 16.40 6.88 5.03
N VAL A 93 15.39 7.22 5.84
CA VAL A 93 14.00 7.37 5.37
C VAL A 93 13.88 8.46 4.29
N VAL A 94 14.54 9.62 4.45
CA VAL A 94 14.54 10.70 3.44
C VAL A 94 15.23 10.26 2.15
N VAL A 95 16.39 9.62 2.23
CA VAL A 95 17.11 9.11 1.05
C VAL A 95 16.28 8.06 0.31
N MET A 96 15.65 7.14 1.04
CA MET A 96 14.76 6.13 0.46
C MET A 96 13.51 6.75 -0.17
N TYR A 97 12.90 7.76 0.45
CA TYR A 97 11.79 8.51 -0.13
C TYR A 97 12.21 9.10 -1.48
N LEU A 98 13.33 9.82 -1.56
CA LEU A 98 13.82 10.43 -2.79
C LEU A 98 14.16 9.38 -3.87
N ALA A 99 14.80 8.28 -3.47
CA ALA A 99 15.17 7.18 -4.35
C ALA A 99 13.94 6.50 -4.96
N ILE A 100 12.88 6.27 -4.19
CA ILE A 100 11.63 5.68 -4.70
C ILE A 100 10.85 6.71 -5.52
N ARG A 101 10.66 7.91 -4.97
CA ARG A 101 9.84 8.99 -5.55
C ARG A 101 10.29 9.41 -6.95
N TYR A 102 11.60 9.50 -7.15
CA TYR A 102 12.20 10.00 -8.40
C TYR A 102 12.99 8.92 -9.13
N GLY A 103 13.84 8.15 -8.43
CA GLY A 103 14.68 7.11 -9.04
C GLY A 103 13.87 5.92 -9.55
N MET A 104 13.11 5.24 -8.68
CA MET A 104 12.27 4.11 -9.07
C MET A 104 11.19 4.54 -10.07
N ALA A 105 10.54 5.70 -9.86
CA ALA A 105 9.57 6.25 -10.82
C ALA A 105 10.17 6.46 -12.22
N ALA A 106 11.39 6.99 -12.33
CA ALA A 106 12.07 7.16 -13.62
C ALA A 106 12.52 5.82 -14.24
N LEU A 107 12.88 4.82 -13.42
CA LEU A 107 13.23 3.48 -13.87
C LEU A 107 12.01 2.76 -14.46
N VAL A 108 10.88 2.77 -13.72
CA VAL A 108 9.61 2.19 -14.16
C VAL A 108 9.10 2.92 -15.42
N ALA A 109 9.26 4.24 -15.51
CA ALA A 109 8.90 5.01 -16.72
C ALA A 109 9.68 4.60 -17.99
N ARG A 110 10.87 4.00 -17.84
CA ARG A 110 11.70 3.54 -18.97
C ARG A 110 11.44 2.10 -19.38
N PHE A 111 11.14 1.23 -18.41
CA PHE A 111 11.04 -0.22 -18.64
C PHE A 111 9.61 -0.76 -18.63
N SER A 112 8.69 -0.08 -17.96
CA SER A 112 7.29 -0.49 -17.94
C SER A 112 6.60 -0.15 -19.26
N SER A 113 5.55 -0.90 -19.56
CA SER A 113 4.73 -0.73 -20.75
C SER A 113 3.29 -0.94 -20.29
N HIS A 114 2.44 0.07 -20.47
CA HIS A 114 1.04 0.10 -20.02
C HIS A 114 0.35 -1.28 -20.12
N ARG A 115 -0.10 -1.83 -18.99
CA ARG A 115 -0.57 -3.22 -18.80
C ARG A 115 0.54 -4.27 -18.95
N GLY A 116 1.72 -3.99 -18.39
CA GLY A 116 2.91 -4.82 -18.48
C GLY A 116 2.86 -6.02 -17.52
N MET A 117 4.01 -6.40 -16.96
CA MET A 117 4.05 -7.37 -15.86
C MET A 117 3.55 -6.78 -14.53
N PHE A 118 3.39 -5.45 -14.41
CA PHE A 118 2.81 -4.81 -13.22
C PHE A 118 1.33 -5.17 -12.99
N HIS A 119 0.58 -5.56 -14.03
CA HIS A 119 -0.74 -6.19 -13.89
C HIS A 119 -0.61 -7.69 -14.15
N SER A 120 -0.09 -8.44 -13.18
CA SER A 120 0.09 -9.90 -13.27
C SER A 120 0.07 -10.57 -11.89
N ILE A 121 -0.16 -11.89 -11.86
CA ILE A 121 -0.10 -12.69 -10.63
C ILE A 121 1.32 -12.72 -10.03
N PRO A 122 2.41 -12.86 -10.80
CA PRO A 122 3.77 -12.69 -10.27
C PRO A 122 4.00 -11.34 -9.56
N ALA A 123 3.51 -10.22 -10.10
CA ALA A 123 3.67 -8.92 -9.45
C ALA A 123 2.87 -8.78 -8.14
N LEU A 124 1.68 -9.39 -8.07
CA LEU A 124 0.91 -9.53 -6.83
C LEU A 124 1.70 -10.28 -5.76
N ILE A 125 2.30 -11.43 -6.11
CA ILE A 125 3.07 -12.24 -5.18
C ILE A 125 4.28 -11.45 -4.69
N ILE A 126 5.08 -10.88 -5.60
CA ILE A 126 6.23 -10.03 -5.27
C ILE A 126 5.82 -8.90 -4.32
N ALA A 127 4.69 -8.21 -4.55
CA ALA A 127 4.24 -7.13 -3.69
C ALA A 127 3.96 -7.60 -2.25
N GLY A 128 3.33 -8.78 -2.09
CA GLY A 128 3.11 -9.40 -0.78
C GLY A 128 4.41 -9.87 -0.12
N GLU A 129 5.30 -10.51 -0.87
CA GLU A 129 6.60 -11.00 -0.39
C GLU A 129 7.54 -9.87 0.03
N LEU A 130 7.62 -8.77 -0.73
CA LEU A 130 8.43 -7.60 -0.36
C LEU A 130 7.94 -6.94 0.93
N VAL A 131 6.63 -6.97 1.18
CA VAL A 131 6.06 -6.45 2.43
C VAL A 131 6.29 -7.42 3.58
N TYR A 132 6.15 -8.73 3.36
CA TYR A 132 6.54 -9.75 4.34
C TYR A 132 8.03 -9.60 4.73
N LEU A 133 8.93 -9.56 3.75
CA LEU A 133 10.38 -9.41 3.95
C LEU A 133 10.77 -8.04 4.48
N GLY A 134 9.96 -7.01 4.24
CA GLY A 134 10.20 -5.68 4.78
C GLY A 134 9.81 -5.57 6.26
N TYR A 135 8.65 -6.10 6.62
CA TYR A 135 7.96 -5.75 7.87
C TYR A 135 8.81 -6.06 9.12
N PRO A 136 8.90 -5.13 10.10
CA PRO A 136 9.85 -5.22 11.21
C PRO A 136 9.45 -6.20 12.33
N SER A 137 8.30 -6.86 12.24
CA SER A 137 7.87 -7.84 13.26
C SER A 137 8.66 -9.14 13.15
N GLY A 138 9.09 -9.70 14.29
CA GLY A 138 9.68 -11.03 14.36
C GLY A 138 8.67 -12.18 14.26
N LEU A 139 7.36 -11.92 14.31
CA LEU A 139 6.33 -12.96 14.21
C LEU A 139 5.94 -13.19 12.74
N THR A 140 6.25 -14.37 12.21
CA THR A 140 5.84 -14.83 10.86
C THR A 140 4.37 -14.57 10.57
N THR A 141 3.49 -14.88 11.52
CA THR A 141 2.03 -14.66 11.44
C THR A 141 1.66 -13.19 11.19
N VAL A 142 2.34 -12.24 11.85
CA VAL A 142 2.12 -10.80 11.64
C VAL A 142 2.67 -10.35 10.28
N LYS A 143 3.83 -10.85 9.87
CA LYS A 143 4.37 -10.55 8.54
C LYS A 143 3.47 -11.07 7.42
N LEU A 144 2.90 -12.27 7.59
CA LEU A 144 1.90 -12.87 6.68
C LEU A 144 0.61 -12.05 6.62
N LEU A 145 0.13 -11.52 7.76
CA LEU A 145 -1.01 -10.59 7.77
C LEU A 145 -0.71 -9.32 6.93
N MET A 146 0.47 -8.73 7.07
CA MET A 146 0.82 -7.49 6.37
C MET A 146 1.03 -7.71 4.87
N GLY A 147 1.80 -8.73 4.49
CA GLY A 147 2.03 -9.11 3.09
C GLY A 147 0.75 -9.63 2.41
N GLY A 148 -0.04 -10.43 3.14
CA GLY A 148 -1.34 -10.92 2.71
C GLY A 148 -2.35 -9.80 2.48
N GLY A 149 -2.37 -8.77 3.35
CA GLY A 149 -3.17 -7.56 3.14
C GLY A 149 -2.83 -6.89 1.81
N VAL A 150 -1.55 -6.63 1.55
CA VAL A 150 -1.11 -6.05 0.27
C VAL A 150 -1.47 -6.93 -0.93
N ALA A 151 -1.26 -8.25 -0.83
CA ALA A 151 -1.59 -9.20 -1.90
C ALA A 151 -3.10 -9.25 -2.21
N ILE A 152 -3.97 -9.25 -1.18
CA ILE A 152 -5.44 -9.23 -1.37
C ILE A 152 -5.89 -7.87 -1.91
N GLY A 153 -5.29 -6.77 -1.45
CA GLY A 153 -5.47 -5.44 -2.03
C GLY A 153 -5.16 -5.43 -3.53
N PHE A 154 -3.97 -5.90 -3.90
CA PHE A 154 -3.51 -6.01 -5.29
C PHE A 154 -4.43 -6.92 -6.12
N LEU A 155 -4.86 -8.07 -5.55
CA LEU A 155 -5.82 -8.97 -6.19
C LEU A 155 -7.16 -8.29 -6.46
N SER A 156 -7.66 -7.48 -5.52
CA SER A 156 -8.91 -6.72 -5.68
C SER A 156 -8.86 -5.81 -6.91
N HIS A 157 -7.69 -5.22 -7.19
CA HIS A 157 -7.48 -4.41 -8.38
C HIS A 157 -7.52 -5.26 -9.65
N LEU A 158 -6.79 -6.39 -9.70
CA LEU A 158 -6.77 -7.27 -10.87
C LEU A 158 -8.17 -7.81 -11.20
N ILE A 159 -8.92 -8.24 -10.18
CA ILE A 159 -10.30 -8.71 -10.33
C ILE A 159 -11.20 -7.60 -10.85
N LEU A 160 -11.14 -6.40 -10.27
CA LEU A 160 -11.95 -5.27 -10.73
C LEU A 160 -11.59 -4.89 -12.18
N ASP A 161 -10.31 -4.94 -12.53
CA ASP A 161 -9.85 -4.63 -13.89
C ASP A 161 -10.41 -5.58 -14.95
N GLU A 162 -10.58 -6.85 -14.57
CA GLU A 162 -11.17 -7.93 -15.36
C GLU A 162 -12.71 -7.84 -15.44
N ILE A 163 -13.39 -7.58 -14.32
CA ILE A 163 -14.86 -7.39 -14.32
C ILE A 163 -15.27 -6.24 -15.25
N TRP A 164 -14.55 -5.11 -15.20
CA TRP A 164 -14.78 -3.95 -16.08
C TRP A 164 -14.21 -4.12 -17.50
N SER A 165 -13.61 -5.28 -17.82
CA SER A 165 -13.24 -5.65 -19.18
C SER A 165 -14.47 -6.12 -19.99
N ILE A 166 -15.42 -6.79 -19.32
CA ILE A 166 -16.67 -7.32 -19.88
C ILE A 166 -17.62 -6.16 -20.22
N ARG A 167 -18.00 -6.00 -21.50
CA ARG A 167 -19.10 -5.11 -21.87
C ARG A 167 -20.39 -5.91 -22.04
N TRP A 168 -21.51 -5.33 -21.62
CA TRP A 168 -22.84 -5.90 -21.88
C TRP A 168 -23.47 -5.16 -23.07
N ASN A 169 -23.39 -5.74 -24.26
CA ASN A 169 -24.01 -5.21 -25.47
C ASN A 169 -25.33 -5.96 -25.74
N GLY A 170 -26.30 -5.81 -24.85
CA GLY A 170 -27.56 -6.54 -24.86
C GLY A 170 -27.47 -7.91 -24.17
N VAL A 171 -28.08 -8.94 -24.76
CA VAL A 171 -28.20 -10.29 -24.15
C VAL A 171 -26.88 -11.08 -24.15
N VAL A 172 -25.91 -10.67 -24.97
CA VAL A 172 -24.61 -11.37 -25.10
C VAL A 172 -23.48 -10.49 -24.54
N PRO A 173 -22.59 -11.02 -23.67
CA PRO A 173 -21.42 -10.29 -23.23
C PRO A 173 -20.41 -10.12 -24.38
N ASP A 174 -20.02 -8.89 -24.65
CA ASP A 174 -18.97 -8.53 -25.59
C ASP A 174 -17.64 -8.36 -24.85
N LEU A 175 -16.73 -9.31 -25.07
CA LEU A 175 -15.41 -9.33 -24.43
C LEU A 175 -14.46 -8.42 -25.20
N LYS A 176 -13.87 -7.44 -24.51
CA LYS A 176 -12.77 -6.67 -25.10
C LYS A 176 -11.63 -7.62 -25.46
N LYS A 177 -10.84 -7.26 -26.48
CA LYS A 177 -9.58 -7.96 -26.81
C LYS A 177 -8.54 -7.94 -25.67
N SER A 178 -8.82 -7.21 -24.58
CA SER A 178 -8.04 -7.17 -23.32
C SER A 178 -8.64 -8.00 -22.18
N SER A 179 -9.81 -8.62 -22.35
CA SER A 179 -10.40 -9.52 -21.36
C SER A 179 -9.55 -10.78 -21.20
N GLY A 180 -9.40 -11.26 -19.97
CA GLY A 180 -8.53 -12.38 -19.60
C GLY A 180 -7.06 -12.01 -19.39
N THR A 181 -6.68 -10.73 -19.43
CA THR A 181 -5.27 -10.31 -19.32
C THR A 181 -4.84 -9.85 -17.93
N ALA A 182 -5.76 -9.59 -17.00
CA ALA A 182 -5.42 -9.04 -15.69
C ALA A 182 -4.76 -10.08 -14.75
N MET A 183 -5.18 -11.36 -14.85
CA MET A 183 -4.59 -12.47 -14.07
C MET A 183 -3.57 -13.29 -14.87
N LYS A 184 -2.85 -12.67 -15.80
CA LYS A 184 -1.78 -13.34 -16.56
C LYS A 184 -0.58 -13.68 -15.66
N PHE A 185 0.14 -14.73 -16.05
CA PHE A 185 1.42 -15.11 -15.46
C PHE A 185 2.63 -14.65 -16.30
N VAL A 186 2.44 -14.38 -17.60
CA VAL A 186 3.51 -14.08 -18.55
C VAL A 186 3.04 -12.96 -19.47
N GLY A 187 3.89 -11.96 -19.72
CA GLY A 187 3.63 -10.87 -20.66
C GLY A 187 4.22 -11.14 -22.06
N GLU A 188 3.98 -10.22 -23.00
CA GLU A 188 4.43 -10.37 -24.39
C GLU A 188 5.94 -10.19 -24.58
N LYS A 189 6.60 -9.43 -23.68
CA LYS A 189 8.01 -9.04 -23.82
C LYS A 189 8.90 -9.88 -22.89
N PHE A 190 9.92 -10.51 -23.48
CA PHE A 190 10.86 -11.37 -22.74
C PHE A 190 11.55 -10.68 -21.56
N VAL A 191 12.09 -9.46 -21.76
CA VAL A 191 12.89 -8.77 -20.72
C VAL A 191 12.10 -8.45 -19.44
N PRO A 192 10.90 -7.82 -19.50
CA PRO A 192 10.04 -7.68 -18.33
C PRO A 192 9.69 -9.01 -17.66
N ASN A 193 9.37 -10.05 -18.43
CA ASN A 193 9.05 -11.37 -17.86
C ASN A 193 10.24 -11.93 -17.07
N ALA A 194 11.43 -11.96 -17.69
CA ALA A 194 12.65 -12.48 -17.08
C ALA A 194 13.00 -11.71 -15.80
N LEU A 195 12.88 -10.38 -15.81
CA LEU A 195 13.10 -9.55 -14.63
C LEU A 195 12.08 -9.83 -13.52
N THR A 196 10.79 -9.93 -13.85
CA THR A 196 9.74 -10.23 -12.87
C THR A 196 9.94 -11.62 -12.25
N PHE A 197 10.22 -12.66 -13.06
CA PHE A 197 10.47 -14.00 -12.52
C PHE A 197 11.78 -14.11 -11.74
N ALA A 198 12.82 -13.36 -12.10
CA ALA A 198 14.05 -13.28 -11.31
C ALA A 198 13.81 -12.62 -9.94
N ILE A 199 13.03 -11.52 -9.89
CA ILE A 199 12.65 -10.86 -8.64
C ILE A 199 11.79 -11.79 -7.79
N LEU A 200 10.77 -12.45 -8.38
CA LEU A 200 9.92 -13.42 -7.71
C LEU A 200 10.76 -14.57 -7.11
N ALA A 201 11.57 -15.26 -7.90
CA ALA A 201 12.40 -16.36 -7.41
C ALA A 201 13.34 -15.94 -6.27
N THR A 202 13.90 -14.72 -6.36
CA THR A 202 14.77 -14.16 -5.31
C THR A 202 13.98 -13.84 -4.03
N ALA A 203 12.82 -13.19 -4.16
CA ALA A 203 11.96 -12.84 -3.04
C ALA A 203 11.40 -14.10 -2.35
N SER A 204 10.84 -15.04 -3.12
CA SER A 204 10.39 -16.35 -2.61
C SER A 204 11.51 -17.12 -1.90
N PHE A 205 12.74 -17.13 -2.43
CA PHE A 205 13.88 -17.75 -1.76
C PHE A 205 14.13 -17.14 -0.36
N PHE A 206 14.17 -15.80 -0.25
CA PHE A 206 14.34 -15.14 1.05
C PHE A 206 13.13 -15.33 1.99
N VAL A 207 11.90 -15.42 1.45
CA VAL A 207 10.72 -15.73 2.25
C VAL A 207 10.81 -17.13 2.84
N LEU A 208 11.24 -18.12 2.06
CA LEU A 208 11.42 -19.50 2.50
C LEU A 208 12.58 -19.66 3.50
N ASP A 209 13.70 -18.95 3.31
CA ASP A 209 14.82 -18.90 4.26
C ASP A 209 14.37 -18.29 5.60
N GLU A 210 13.70 -17.13 5.57
CA GLU A 210 13.25 -16.46 6.80
C GLU A 210 12.07 -17.16 7.49
N ALA A 211 11.26 -17.93 6.74
CA ALA A 211 10.25 -18.81 7.30
C ALA A 211 10.83 -20.11 7.90
N GLY A 212 12.13 -20.37 7.76
CA GLY A 212 12.78 -21.59 8.23
C GLY A 212 12.43 -22.85 7.43
N LEU A 213 11.92 -22.69 6.20
CA LEU A 213 11.50 -23.80 5.34
C LEU A 213 12.64 -24.35 4.47
N LEU A 214 13.75 -23.62 4.34
CA LEU A 214 14.96 -24.10 3.68
C LEU A 214 15.89 -24.75 4.70
N THR A 215 15.94 -26.09 4.70
CA THR A 215 16.93 -26.85 5.47
C THR A 215 18.33 -26.52 4.96
N ARG A 216 19.23 -26.02 5.81
CA ARG A 216 20.61 -25.77 5.40
C ARG A 216 21.40 -27.09 5.46
N PRO A 217 22.37 -27.34 4.57
CA PRO A 217 23.17 -28.58 4.58
C PRO A 217 23.99 -28.87 5.85
N GLY A 218 23.92 -28.04 6.90
CA GLY A 218 24.45 -28.32 8.24
C GLY A 218 23.41 -28.79 9.25
N ASP A 219 22.15 -28.37 9.13
CA ASP A 219 21.10 -28.63 10.13
C ASP A 219 20.72 -30.12 10.20
N ALA A 220 20.84 -30.84 9.08
CA ALA A 220 20.65 -32.29 9.03
C ALA A 220 21.71 -33.05 9.85
N SER A 221 22.92 -32.51 9.98
CA SER A 221 24.01 -33.14 10.73
C SER A 221 23.93 -32.90 12.24
N SER A 222 23.39 -31.76 12.68
CA SER A 222 23.10 -31.52 14.10
C SER A 222 21.94 -32.38 14.59
N ASN A 223 20.87 -32.51 13.80
CA ASN A 223 19.70 -33.29 14.19
C ASN A 223 20.03 -34.79 14.36
N MET A 224 20.91 -35.35 13.50
CA MET A 224 21.41 -36.72 13.67
C MET A 224 22.33 -36.89 14.88
N ALA A 225 23.07 -35.85 15.28
CA ALA A 225 23.92 -35.89 16.48
C ALA A 225 23.09 -35.85 17.77
N GLU A 226 21.99 -35.10 17.79
CA GLU A 226 21.11 -34.96 18.95
C GLU A 226 20.22 -36.19 19.16
N GLU A 227 19.72 -36.81 18.07
CA GLU A 227 18.97 -38.08 18.13
C GLU A 227 19.85 -39.31 18.48
N SER A 228 21.18 -39.16 18.44
CA SER A 228 22.14 -40.21 18.81
C SER A 228 22.52 -40.25 20.30
N ALA A 229 22.04 -39.30 21.11
CA ALA A 229 22.35 -39.24 22.54
C ALA A 229 21.54 -40.28 23.33
N PRO A 230 22.17 -41.23 24.07
CA PRO A 230 21.43 -42.22 24.84
C PRO A 230 20.62 -41.57 25.97
N GLN A 231 19.31 -41.78 25.98
CA GLN A 231 18.49 -41.55 27.17
C GLN A 231 18.92 -42.57 28.24
N GLU A 232 19.66 -42.14 29.26
CA GLU A 232 19.85 -42.96 30.45
C GLU A 232 18.50 -43.20 31.13
N ALA A 233 18.06 -44.46 31.10
CA ALA A 233 16.84 -44.89 31.73
C ALA A 233 17.03 -45.01 33.25
N THR A 234 16.45 -44.10 34.02
CA THR A 234 16.17 -44.35 35.45
C THR A 234 14.77 -44.92 35.58
N SER A 235 14.68 -46.25 35.69
CA SER A 235 13.45 -46.96 35.98
C SER A 235 13.00 -46.71 37.42
N ASP A 236 11.73 -46.35 37.61
CA ASP A 236 10.77 -47.12 38.44
C ASP A 236 9.56 -46.26 38.86
N ALA A 237 8.39 -46.85 38.73
CA ALA A 237 7.12 -46.37 39.26
C ALA A 237 6.35 -47.59 39.78
N PRO A 238 5.24 -47.40 40.52
CA PRO A 238 5.06 -46.53 41.68
C PRO A 238 4.59 -47.37 42.90
N LEU A 239 4.70 -46.90 44.15
CA LEU A 239 3.79 -47.30 45.25
C LEU A 239 3.92 -46.43 46.52
N LEU A 240 2.86 -46.47 47.34
CA LEU A 240 2.60 -45.58 48.49
C LEU A 240 3.48 -45.83 49.72
N ARG A 241 4.03 -44.77 50.36
CA ARG A 241 4.21 -44.77 51.83
C ARG A 241 4.31 -43.39 52.49
N GLN A 242 3.37 -43.17 53.41
CA GLN A 242 3.39 -42.41 54.68
C GLN A 242 4.14 -41.06 54.82
N ALA A 243 3.43 -40.13 55.44
CA ALA A 243 3.91 -38.83 55.92
C ALA A 243 5.10 -38.94 56.89
N THR A 244 5.97 -37.93 56.85
CA THR A 244 6.67 -37.36 58.02
C THR A 244 7.12 -35.95 57.66
N LEU A 245 6.88 -34.98 58.55
CA LEU A 245 7.40 -33.61 58.41
C LEU A 245 8.84 -33.58 58.91
N PRO A 246 9.77 -32.83 58.28
CA PRO A 246 11.07 -32.55 58.86
C PRO A 246 10.93 -31.57 60.04
N GLU A 247 11.36 -31.99 61.22
CA GLU A 247 11.64 -31.07 62.34
C GLU A 247 12.94 -30.32 62.05
N GLU A 248 12.88 -29.03 61.73
CA GLU A 248 14.02 -28.13 61.89
C GLU A 248 13.60 -26.64 61.95
N PHE A 249 13.13 -26.18 63.11
CA PHE A 249 13.27 -24.76 63.50
C PHE A 249 13.14 -24.55 65.02
N LEU A 250 14.05 -25.16 65.78
CA LEU A 250 14.30 -24.82 67.18
C LEU A 250 15.23 -23.60 67.26
N ASP A 251 14.65 -22.40 67.35
CA ASP A 251 15.07 -21.34 68.29
C ASP A 251 14.31 -20.01 68.05
N ALA A 252 13.30 -19.75 68.88
CA ALA A 252 12.75 -18.41 69.11
C ALA A 252 12.05 -18.37 70.48
N PRO A 253 12.49 -17.54 71.45
CA PRO A 253 11.84 -17.47 72.76
C PRO A 253 10.52 -16.70 72.69
N ALA A 254 9.52 -17.18 73.44
CA ALA A 254 8.18 -16.62 73.46
C ALA A 254 8.07 -15.30 74.23
N THR A 255 7.16 -14.41 73.82
CA THR A 255 6.66 -13.32 74.67
C THR A 255 5.15 -13.12 74.47
N SER A 256 4.39 -13.58 75.48
CA SER A 256 3.02 -13.25 75.91
C SER A 256 1.93 -12.77 74.93
N LEU A 257 0.78 -13.45 75.00
CA LEU A 257 -0.52 -12.96 74.53
C LEU A 257 -0.99 -11.70 75.27
N GLY A 258 -1.76 -10.86 74.59
CA GLY A 258 -2.62 -9.80 75.16
C GLY A 258 -3.80 -9.52 74.22
N ALA A 259 -5.03 -9.57 74.75
CA ALA A 259 -6.28 -9.54 73.97
C ALA A 259 -6.77 -8.11 73.62
N PRO A 260 -7.75 -7.94 72.70
CA PRO A 260 -8.06 -6.64 72.10
C PRO A 260 -9.15 -5.87 72.87
N HIS A 261 -9.17 -4.54 72.67
CA HIS A 261 -10.35 -3.71 72.94
C HIS A 261 -10.60 -2.76 71.77
N ALA A 262 -11.86 -2.67 71.35
CA ALA A 262 -12.37 -1.66 70.44
C ALA A 262 -13.20 -0.66 71.25
N GLU A 263 -13.10 0.63 70.95
CA GLU A 263 -14.11 1.60 71.40
C GLU A 263 -14.29 2.76 70.42
N MET A 264 -15.47 3.36 70.50
CA MET A 264 -16.07 4.26 69.52
C MET A 264 -16.46 5.55 70.23
N GLN A 265 -16.03 6.73 69.74
CA GLN A 265 -16.67 8.01 70.05
C GLN A 265 -16.19 9.21 69.21
N THR A 266 -17.16 9.98 68.72
CA THR A 266 -17.10 11.42 68.40
C THR A 266 -17.88 12.18 69.49
N PRO A 267 -17.67 13.49 69.78
CA PRO A 267 -18.37 14.57 69.02
C PRO A 267 -17.68 15.97 69.00
N ASP A 268 -18.40 16.98 68.48
CA ASP A 268 -18.03 18.41 68.17
C ASP A 268 -18.03 19.44 69.35
N VAL A 269 -17.88 20.76 69.02
CA VAL A 269 -18.21 22.03 69.78
C VAL A 269 -17.04 22.67 70.62
N LEU A 270 -16.66 23.98 70.62
CA LEU A 270 -17.09 25.27 69.97
C LEU A 270 -15.92 26.32 69.82
N LEU A 271 -16.24 27.51 69.28
CA LEU A 271 -15.55 28.84 69.18
C LEU A 271 -15.47 29.64 70.52
N PRO A 272 -14.84 30.87 70.67
CA PRO A 272 -14.47 31.94 69.69
C PRO A 272 -13.01 32.53 69.82
N THR A 273 -12.51 33.49 69.03
CA THR A 273 -12.77 34.97 69.02
C THR A 273 -12.01 35.68 67.88
N GLU A 274 -12.54 36.77 67.31
CA GLU A 274 -11.92 37.59 66.24
C GLU A 274 -10.99 38.72 66.76
N THR A 275 -10.03 39.18 65.93
CA THR A 275 -9.70 40.61 65.64
C THR A 275 -8.64 40.68 64.52
N GLU A 276 -8.79 41.62 63.58
CA GLU A 276 -7.88 41.87 62.44
C GLU A 276 -6.48 42.42 62.82
N LEU A 277 -5.43 42.10 62.03
CA LEU A 277 -4.66 43.12 61.26
C LEU A 277 -3.63 42.54 60.25
N GLY A 278 -3.75 42.92 58.98
CA GLY A 278 -2.64 43.30 58.09
C GLY A 278 -1.65 42.26 57.50
N ALA A 279 -1.83 41.93 56.21
CA ALA A 279 -0.76 41.42 55.31
C ALA A 279 -1.09 41.70 53.82
N PRO A 280 -0.09 42.02 52.96
CA PRO A 280 -0.28 41.86 51.51
C PRO A 280 0.95 41.35 50.72
N SER A 281 0.84 40.19 50.05
CA SER A 281 1.50 39.78 48.77
C SER A 281 1.34 38.27 48.51
N PRO A 282 1.51 37.76 47.27
CA PRO A 282 1.66 38.44 45.97
C PRO A 282 0.52 38.11 44.96
N SER A 283 0.54 38.75 43.80
CA SER A 283 -0.52 38.70 42.77
C SER A 283 -0.43 37.54 41.77
N THR A 284 -1.57 36.88 41.53
CA THR A 284 -1.79 35.88 40.46
C THR A 284 -2.09 36.56 39.11
N PRO A 285 -1.59 36.07 37.96
CA PRO A 285 -1.97 36.60 36.65
C PRO A 285 -3.40 36.17 36.24
N PRO A 286 -4.15 37.02 35.50
CA PRO A 286 -5.55 36.73 35.15
C PRO A 286 -5.71 35.77 33.96
N LEU A 287 -6.77 34.96 34.03
CA LEU A 287 -7.26 34.12 32.94
C LEU A 287 -7.79 34.96 31.76
N PHE A 288 -7.45 34.56 30.55
CA PHE A 288 -7.92 35.20 29.32
C PHE A 288 -9.36 34.79 29.02
N GLN A 289 -10.33 35.70 29.18
CA GLN A 289 -11.73 35.47 28.78
C GLN A 289 -12.01 36.02 27.38
N PRO A 290 -12.69 35.28 26.48
CA PRO A 290 -13.09 35.79 25.19
C PRO A 290 -14.26 36.79 25.30
N THR A 291 -14.07 38.01 24.80
CA THR A 291 -15.10 39.06 24.77
C THR A 291 -16.19 38.77 23.71
N PRO A 292 -17.48 39.08 23.95
CA PRO A 292 -18.51 38.97 22.91
C PRO A 292 -18.30 40.00 21.80
N ALA A 293 -18.24 39.55 20.54
CA ALA A 293 -18.11 40.44 19.41
C ALA A 293 -19.42 41.20 19.12
N THR A 294 -19.36 42.54 19.09
CA THR A 294 -20.45 43.39 18.64
C THR A 294 -20.69 43.24 17.14
N ARG A 295 -21.95 42.98 16.75
CA ARG A 295 -22.36 42.88 15.34
C ARG A 295 -22.35 44.27 14.69
N PRO A 296 -21.70 44.48 13.53
CA PRO A 296 -21.89 45.70 12.75
C PRO A 296 -23.27 45.70 12.07
N VAL A 297 -23.89 46.87 12.00
CA VAL A 297 -25.15 47.12 11.27
C VAL A 297 -24.86 47.07 9.75
N PRO A 298 -25.71 46.43 8.91
CA PRO A 298 -25.50 46.42 7.48
C PRO A 298 -25.78 47.81 6.87
N ALA A 299 -24.80 48.34 6.13
CA ALA A 299 -24.99 49.50 5.26
C ALA A 299 -25.80 49.11 4.00
N PRO A 300 -26.57 50.04 3.39
CA PRO A 300 -27.42 49.72 2.25
C PRO A 300 -26.63 49.28 1.01
N THR A 301 -27.15 48.26 0.33
CA THR A 301 -26.56 47.63 -0.84
C THR A 301 -26.44 48.61 -2.01
N THR A 302 -25.21 49.01 -2.34
CA THR A 302 -24.88 49.60 -3.64
C THR A 302 -24.34 48.49 -4.54
N ILE A 303 -24.90 48.38 -5.75
CA ILE A 303 -24.47 47.41 -6.75
C ILE A 303 -23.10 47.89 -7.28
N PRO A 304 -22.02 47.08 -7.21
CA PRO A 304 -20.77 47.44 -7.87
C PRO A 304 -20.94 47.31 -9.39
N GLU A 305 -20.55 48.35 -10.14
CA GLU A 305 -20.36 48.23 -11.58
C GLU A 305 -19.32 47.14 -11.90
N PRO A 306 -19.46 46.42 -13.04
CA PRO A 306 -18.47 45.44 -13.45
C PRO A 306 -17.14 46.13 -13.78
N THR A 307 -16.14 45.92 -12.93
CA THR A 307 -14.76 46.36 -13.21
C THR A 307 -14.24 45.62 -14.45
N PRO A 308 -13.66 46.31 -15.45
CA PRO A 308 -13.23 45.68 -16.70
C PRO A 308 -12.09 44.67 -16.48
N SER A 309 -12.08 43.61 -17.28
CA SER A 309 -11.08 42.54 -17.19
C SER A 309 -9.67 43.02 -17.53
N LEU A 310 -8.68 42.53 -16.78
CA LEU A 310 -7.24 42.72 -17.04
C LEU A 310 -6.73 41.85 -18.20
N GLU A 311 -7.44 41.84 -19.34
CA GLU A 311 -7.01 41.14 -20.56
C GLU A 311 -6.33 42.05 -21.61
N ASN A 312 -6.18 43.36 -21.33
CA ASN A 312 -5.90 44.36 -22.36
C ASN A 312 -4.61 45.20 -22.16
N VAL A 313 -3.55 44.62 -21.59
CA VAL A 313 -2.25 45.32 -21.35
C VAL A 313 -1.07 44.72 -22.14
N PHE A 314 -1.24 43.58 -22.82
CA PHE A 314 -0.22 43.01 -23.73
C PHE A 314 -0.79 42.63 -25.11
N SER A 315 -1.42 43.61 -25.77
CA SER A 315 -1.73 43.51 -27.20
C SER A 315 -0.46 43.71 -28.04
N VAL A 316 0.32 42.63 -28.20
CA VAL A 316 1.27 42.53 -29.31
C VAL A 316 0.46 42.57 -30.61
N PRO A 317 0.75 43.45 -31.59
CA PRO A 317 0.01 43.48 -32.84
C PRO A 317 0.22 42.17 -33.58
N ARG A 318 -0.82 41.34 -33.66
CA ARG A 318 -0.86 40.23 -34.62
C ARG A 318 -0.76 40.83 -36.02
N PRO A 319 0.17 40.38 -36.88
CA PRO A 319 0.09 40.72 -38.29
C PRO A 319 -1.24 40.22 -38.84
N SER A 320 -1.90 41.06 -39.63
CA SER A 320 -3.12 40.73 -40.36
C SER A 320 -2.86 39.45 -41.16
N ARG A 321 -3.51 38.35 -40.80
CA ARG A 321 -3.44 37.14 -41.60
C ARG A 321 -4.35 37.36 -42.81
N THR A 322 -3.79 37.99 -43.85
CA THR A 322 -4.40 38.03 -45.17
C THR A 322 -4.72 36.58 -45.54
N VAL A 323 -6.00 36.26 -45.65
CA VAL A 323 -6.44 35.02 -46.28
C VAL A 323 -6.21 35.24 -47.76
N GLU A 324 -5.01 34.91 -48.24
CA GLU A 324 -4.81 34.66 -49.66
C GLU A 324 -5.81 33.57 -50.05
N GLN A 325 -6.77 33.95 -50.90
CA GLN A 325 -7.53 32.95 -51.64
C GLN A 325 -6.52 32.13 -52.44
N PRO A 326 -6.60 30.79 -52.44
CA PRO A 326 -5.72 29.99 -53.28
C PRO A 326 -5.96 30.40 -54.74
N THR A 327 -4.91 30.88 -55.39
CA THR A 327 -4.91 31.19 -56.81
C THR A 327 -5.37 29.95 -57.58
N PRO A 328 -6.26 30.06 -58.59
CA PRO A 328 -6.63 28.91 -59.40
C PRO A 328 -5.37 28.34 -60.07
N ILE A 329 -4.94 27.16 -59.62
CA ILE A 329 -3.87 26.40 -60.28
C ILE A 329 -4.43 25.98 -61.63
N ALA A 330 -3.86 26.51 -62.71
CA ALA A 330 -4.19 26.07 -64.06
C ALA A 330 -3.89 24.56 -64.18
N PRO A 331 -4.76 23.76 -64.81
CA PRO A 331 -4.55 22.32 -64.90
C PRO A 331 -3.25 22.02 -65.64
N GLU A 332 -2.34 21.34 -64.94
CA GLU A 332 -1.09 20.84 -65.51
C GLU A 332 -1.41 19.83 -66.64
N PRO A 333 -0.79 19.93 -67.83
CA PRO A 333 -1.13 19.05 -68.94
C PRO A 333 -0.77 17.60 -68.60
N MET A 334 -1.75 16.69 -68.71
CA MET A 334 -1.56 15.29 -68.37
C MET A 334 -0.40 14.67 -69.17
N PRO A 335 0.49 13.88 -68.54
CA PRO A 335 1.46 13.08 -69.28
C PRO A 335 0.72 12.10 -70.19
N GLN A 336 0.98 12.18 -71.50
CA GLN A 336 0.40 11.26 -72.48
C GLN A 336 0.86 9.84 -72.17
N GLN A 337 -0.07 8.96 -71.78
CA GLN A 337 0.25 7.54 -71.66
C GLN A 337 0.46 6.94 -73.06
N PRO A 338 1.51 6.14 -73.27
CA PRO A 338 1.73 5.48 -74.55
C PRO A 338 0.58 4.50 -74.83
N ILE A 339 0.03 4.59 -76.05
CA ILE A 339 -1.07 3.73 -76.50
C ILE A 339 -0.58 2.28 -76.55
N VAL A 340 -1.03 1.45 -75.62
CA VAL A 340 -0.86 -0.01 -75.71
C VAL A 340 -1.91 -0.54 -76.70
N PRO A 341 -1.51 -1.16 -77.82
CA PRO A 341 -2.46 -1.70 -78.77
C PRO A 341 -3.25 -2.87 -78.16
N MET A 342 -4.57 -2.70 -78.09
CA MET A 342 -5.50 -3.71 -77.59
C MET A 342 -5.49 -4.94 -78.51
N GLN A 343 -4.91 -6.05 -78.04
CA GLN A 343 -4.99 -7.32 -78.75
C GLN A 343 -6.43 -7.85 -78.70
N ILE A 344 -7.09 -7.87 -79.85
CA ILE A 344 -8.40 -8.48 -80.02
C ILE A 344 -8.22 -10.01 -80.08
N PRO A 345 -8.78 -10.79 -79.13
CA PRO A 345 -8.80 -12.24 -79.27
C PRO A 345 -9.79 -12.63 -80.37
N MET A 346 -9.26 -13.12 -81.50
CA MET A 346 -10.04 -13.72 -82.58
C MET A 346 -10.68 -15.02 -82.11
N ASN A 347 -11.92 -14.94 -81.60
CA ASN A 347 -12.70 -16.12 -81.23
C ASN A 347 -13.25 -16.83 -82.49
N GLY A 348 -12.40 -17.59 -83.16
CA GLY A 348 -12.77 -18.47 -84.26
C GLY A 348 -13.36 -19.78 -83.74
N GLY A 349 -14.70 -19.85 -83.67
CA GLY A 349 -15.42 -21.04 -83.24
C GLY A 349 -16.76 -21.18 -83.97
N SER A 350 -16.75 -21.87 -85.11
CA SER A 350 -17.98 -22.22 -85.84
C SER A 350 -18.79 -23.25 -85.04
N PRO A 351 -20.13 -23.14 -84.97
CA PRO A 351 -20.96 -24.15 -84.32
C PRO A 351 -21.10 -25.39 -85.22
N ASP A 352 -20.57 -26.53 -84.78
CA ASP A 352 -20.80 -27.81 -85.45
C ASP A 352 -22.16 -28.39 -85.06
N LEU A 353 -23.05 -28.49 -86.05
CA LEU A 353 -24.39 -29.06 -85.93
C LEU A 353 -24.34 -30.54 -86.36
N ARG A 354 -23.98 -31.44 -85.44
CA ARG A 354 -24.18 -32.89 -85.57
C ARG A 354 -24.08 -33.62 -84.22
N GLN A 355 -24.94 -34.63 -84.07
CA GLN A 355 -25.10 -35.52 -82.92
C GLN A 355 -25.79 -34.87 -81.70
N LEU A 356 -26.81 -35.45 -81.06
CA LEU A 356 -27.81 -36.48 -81.39
C LEU A 356 -28.74 -36.53 -80.16
#